data_AF-A0A8T6I8K5-F1
#
_entry.id   AF-A0A8T6I8K5-F1
#
_cell.length_a   1.000
_cell.length_b   1.000
_cell.length_c   1.000
_cell.angle_alpha   90.00
_cell.angle_beta   90.00
_cell.angle_gamma   90.00
#
_symmetry.space_group_name_H-M   'P 1'
#
loop_
_entity.id
_entity.type
_entity.pdbx_description
1 polymer ?
#
loop_
_entity_poly.entity_id
_entity_poly.type
_entity_poly.pdbx_seq_one_letter_code
_entity_poly.pdbx_strand_id
1 'polypeptide(L)'
;RAQDGQRRQRLLRGSRRRTRLPPGGRHLSRCHRNPGVLRQLHLGRGGLPHVLPDRLHRASPDAGEGARDPAVLKTVEAFRDLLPPFPEPPLTIAVSECLTGAPVRYDGGHRASAWPGDELEDLYELRPICPEVGIGLGVPRPPIRLVGAAGAPRAIGVEDPSVDVTDRLRAYAGKRLPDLDDVDGYVFKARSPSCGLEGVALHPEPDGPAAPKGTGLFAAEIARARPALPLEDGENLFEPGALESFVTRTFVHAFWRRTTAAGIDAPRLIAFHSACKYLVMAHDVSAYRRLGRLLADLSGDVEATARQYLGALMRGLEARPTRNSHTNVLQHLQGYLKDTTAASERRTVGASIERYRDGETALETPLHDLQLRLREAGARYAFDQYYLHVPRVAVVHRAL
;
A
#
# COMPACT_ATOMS: atom_id res chain seq x y z
N ARG A 1 -31.42 47.81 -12.19
CA ARG A 1 -32.68 47.88 -11.41
C ARG A 1 -32.49 46.90 -10.25
N ALA A 2 -31.80 47.27 -9.18
CA ALA A 2 -32.16 48.19 -8.08
C ALA A 2 -32.94 47.49 -6.96
N GLN A 3 -32.57 47.84 -5.71
CA GLN A 3 -33.04 47.41 -4.38
C GLN A 3 -32.20 46.25 -3.81
N ASP A 4 -31.20 46.42 -2.95
CA ASP A 4 -30.86 47.43 -1.93
C ASP A 4 -31.86 47.51 -0.75
N GLY A 5 -31.39 47.06 0.42
CA GLY A 5 -32.12 46.89 1.67
C GLY A 5 -31.17 47.00 2.86
N GLN A 6 -31.13 48.18 3.44
CA GLN A 6 -30.18 48.74 4.39
C GLN A 6 -30.32 48.31 5.87
N ARG A 7 -29.24 48.63 6.62
CA ARG A 7 -29.09 49.01 8.05
C ARG A 7 -28.73 47.89 9.04
N ARG A 8 -27.59 47.90 9.75
CA ARG A 8 -26.81 48.87 10.58
C ARG A 8 -27.17 48.86 12.08
N GLN A 9 -26.09 48.82 12.87
CA GLN A 9 -25.86 49.33 14.25
C GLN A 9 -26.28 48.43 15.43
N ARG A 10 -25.62 48.40 16.60
CA ARG A 10 -24.31 48.82 17.17
C ARG A 10 -24.44 48.58 18.70
N LEU A 11 -23.31 48.51 19.43
CA LEU A 11 -23.14 48.74 20.89
C LEU A 11 -23.54 47.59 21.83
N LEU A 12 -22.99 47.42 23.04
CA LEU A 12 -21.69 47.60 23.73
C LEU A 12 -21.99 47.23 25.21
N ARG A 13 -20.95 46.93 26.01
CA ARG A 13 -20.92 46.75 27.50
C ARG A 13 -21.32 45.36 27.99
N GLY A 14 -20.60 44.62 28.84
CA GLY A 14 -19.50 44.94 29.76
C GLY A 14 -19.94 44.73 31.21
N SER A 15 -19.36 43.78 31.96
CA SER A 15 -19.12 43.92 33.41
C SER A 15 -18.26 42.78 33.99
N ARG A 16 -17.29 43.17 34.82
CA ARG A 16 -16.51 42.36 35.77
C ARG A 16 -17.13 42.51 37.17
N ARG A 17 -17.04 41.47 38.02
CA ARG A 17 -16.80 41.47 39.50
C ARG A 17 -16.93 40.01 40.00
N ARG A 18 -15.88 39.32 40.49
CA ARG A 18 -15.19 39.34 41.82
C ARG A 18 -16.07 39.06 43.05
N THR A 19 -15.82 37.90 43.69
CA THR A 19 -15.72 37.56 45.15
C THR A 19 -15.75 36.01 45.26
N ARG A 20 -15.15 35.24 46.20
CA ARG A 20 -14.29 35.37 47.40
C ARG A 20 -13.76 33.92 47.72
N LEU A 21 -12.55 33.80 48.29
CA LEU A 21 -11.96 32.64 49.03
C LEU A 21 -12.42 32.65 50.52
N PRO A 22 -11.96 31.82 51.51
CA PRO A 22 -10.96 30.70 51.60
C PRO A 22 -11.48 29.53 52.55
N PRO A 23 -10.69 28.77 53.39
CA PRO A 23 -9.23 28.44 53.49
C PRO A 23 -8.82 26.96 53.80
N GLY A 24 -7.49 26.70 53.77
CA GLY A 24 -6.76 25.70 54.59
C GLY A 24 -6.09 24.57 53.79
N GLY A 25 -4.81 24.19 53.92
CA GLY A 25 -3.75 24.48 54.88
C GLY A 25 -2.39 23.94 54.34
N ARG A 26 -1.31 24.32 55.03
CA ARG A 26 0.12 24.24 54.65
C ARG A 26 0.71 22.84 54.86
N HIS A 27 1.77 22.48 54.13
CA HIS A 27 3.10 22.23 54.73
C HIS A 27 4.23 22.14 53.69
N LEU A 28 5.33 22.80 54.03
CA LEU A 28 6.63 22.87 53.37
C LEU A 28 7.50 21.65 53.73
N SER A 29 8.45 21.27 52.86
CA SER A 29 9.88 21.24 53.23
C SER A 29 10.80 21.04 52.02
N ARG A 30 11.89 21.82 52.05
CA ARG A 30 13.07 21.83 51.15
C ARG A 30 14.18 20.93 51.70
N CYS A 31 15.04 20.44 50.81
CA CYS A 31 16.51 20.29 50.91
C CYS A 31 17.02 19.75 49.54
N HIS A 32 18.26 19.82 49.05
CA HIS A 32 19.39 20.78 49.08
C HIS A 32 20.47 20.15 48.13
N ARG A 33 20.94 20.89 47.12
CA ARG A 33 22.23 20.87 46.36
C ARG A 33 23.22 19.65 46.37
N ASN A 34 23.53 19.15 45.14
CA ASN A 34 24.84 18.97 44.41
C ASN A 34 26.02 18.13 45.00
N PRO A 35 27.10 17.80 44.24
CA PRO A 35 27.32 17.18 42.90
C PRO A 35 28.25 15.93 42.95
N GLY A 36 28.44 15.16 41.87
CA GLY A 36 29.49 14.13 41.83
C GLY A 36 29.56 13.27 40.57
N VAL A 37 30.59 13.51 39.76
CA VAL A 37 31.02 12.67 38.63
C VAL A 37 31.73 11.43 39.15
N LEU A 38 31.41 10.24 38.65
CA LEU A 38 32.37 9.13 38.49
C LEU A 38 31.88 8.11 37.45
N ARG A 39 32.68 7.98 36.39
CA ARG A 39 32.65 6.92 35.38
C ARG A 39 32.77 5.55 36.05
N GLN A 40 31.94 4.59 35.64
CA GLN A 40 32.39 3.22 35.41
C GLN A 40 31.70 2.65 34.18
N LEU A 41 32.51 2.42 33.14
CA LEU A 41 32.20 1.59 31.99
C LEU A 41 31.99 0.15 32.48
N HIS A 42 30.79 -0.39 32.30
CA HIS A 42 30.56 -1.83 32.25
C HIS A 42 29.94 -2.16 30.89
N LEU A 43 30.81 -2.56 29.96
CA LEU A 43 30.44 -3.30 28.76
C LEU A 43 30.11 -4.74 29.21
N GLY A 44 28.85 -5.13 29.12
CA GLY A 44 28.41 -6.48 29.48
C GLY A 44 27.00 -6.81 28.99
N ARG A 45 26.93 -7.60 27.91
CA ARG A 45 25.79 -8.41 27.43
C ARG A 45 24.48 -7.67 27.06
N GLY A 46 24.44 -7.16 25.83
CA GLY A 46 23.55 -7.70 24.78
C GLY A 46 22.03 -7.60 24.92
N GLY A 47 21.48 -6.58 25.59
CA GLY A 47 20.05 -6.27 25.52
C GLY A 47 19.80 -5.06 24.62
N LEU A 48 19.07 -5.22 23.51
CA LEU A 48 18.48 -4.09 22.79
C LEU A 48 17.54 -3.34 23.75
N PRO A 49 17.67 -2.01 23.91
CA PRO A 49 16.90 -1.30 24.93
C PRO A 49 15.41 -1.35 24.60
N HIS A 50 14.63 -1.83 25.57
CA HIS A 50 13.17 -1.96 25.60
C HIS A 50 12.37 -0.64 25.42
N VAL A 51 13.02 0.42 24.92
CA VAL A 51 12.50 1.80 24.85
C VAL A 51 12.44 2.32 23.39
N LEU A 52 12.74 1.46 22.41
CA LEU A 52 12.81 1.84 20.98
C LEU A 52 11.47 2.07 20.26
N PRO A 53 10.37 1.30 20.50
CA PRO A 53 9.13 1.44 19.72
C PRO A 53 8.56 2.86 19.80
N ASP A 54 8.61 3.44 20.99
CA ASP A 54 8.04 4.76 21.29
C ASP A 54 8.88 5.91 20.72
N ARG A 55 10.18 5.70 20.46
CA ARG A 55 11.09 6.70 19.85
C ARG A 55 11.07 6.67 18.32
N LEU A 56 10.95 5.50 17.70
CA LEU A 56 10.80 5.37 16.25
C LEU A 56 9.44 5.89 15.77
N HIS A 57 8.40 5.71 16.59
CA HIS A 57 7.06 6.22 16.29
C HIS A 57 6.94 7.73 16.53
N ARG A 58 7.59 8.26 17.58
CA ARG A 58 7.79 9.72 17.75
C ARG A 58 8.80 10.33 16.76
N ALA A 59 9.54 9.51 16.02
CA ALA A 59 10.39 9.93 14.89
C ALA A 59 9.65 9.92 13.54
N SER A 60 8.31 9.85 13.59
CA SER A 60 7.44 10.27 12.49
C SER A 60 7.68 11.76 12.18
N PRO A 61 7.84 12.18 10.91
CA PRO A 61 8.13 13.58 10.54
C PRO A 61 7.05 14.59 10.94
N ASP A 62 5.89 14.12 11.42
CA ASP A 62 4.82 14.95 11.97
C ASP A 62 5.14 15.47 13.39
N ALA A 63 6.12 14.89 14.08
CA ALA A 63 6.65 15.39 15.34
C ALA A 63 7.92 16.21 15.08
N GLY A 64 7.82 17.53 15.23
CA GLY A 64 8.95 18.44 15.14
C GLY A 64 10.19 17.96 15.91
N GLU A 65 11.36 18.28 15.33
CA GLU A 65 12.72 18.10 15.86
C GLU A 65 13.22 16.66 16.17
N GLY A 66 12.37 15.70 16.52
CA GLY A 66 12.79 14.35 16.94
C GLY A 66 13.41 13.47 15.83
N ALA A 67 13.01 13.66 14.58
CA ALA A 67 13.53 12.90 13.43
C ALA A 67 14.95 13.34 12.98
N ARG A 68 15.55 14.33 13.65
CA ARG A 68 16.86 14.94 13.31
C ARG A 68 17.98 14.58 14.27
N ASP A 69 17.70 13.76 15.30
CA ASP A 69 18.73 13.30 16.23
C ASP A 69 19.69 12.33 15.52
N PRO A 70 21.00 12.63 15.43
CA PRO A 70 21.99 11.75 14.83
C PRO A 70 22.02 10.33 15.43
N ALA A 71 21.65 10.18 16.70
CA ALA A 71 21.54 8.86 17.34
C ALA A 71 20.34 8.06 16.81
N VAL A 72 19.22 8.72 16.51
CA VAL A 72 18.04 8.11 15.90
C VAL A 72 18.34 7.72 14.45
N LEU A 73 18.94 8.62 13.67
CA LEU A 73 19.39 8.32 12.29
C LEU A 73 20.35 7.14 12.25
N LYS A 74 21.36 7.10 13.11
CA LYS A 74 22.30 5.98 13.20
C LYS A 74 21.62 4.65 13.57
N THR A 75 20.60 4.71 14.43
CA THR A 75 19.80 3.52 14.79
C THR A 75 18.98 3.05 13.59
N VAL A 76 18.37 3.99 12.86
CA VAL A 76 17.59 3.72 11.65
C VAL A 76 18.44 3.19 10.50
N GLU A 77 19.66 3.71 10.33
CA GLU A 77 20.64 3.18 9.39
C GLU A 77 21.06 1.75 9.76
N ALA A 78 21.21 1.43 11.05
CA ALA A 78 21.48 0.06 11.49
C ALA A 78 20.30 -0.89 11.21
N PHE A 79 19.06 -0.40 11.23
CA PHE A 79 17.88 -1.19 10.85
C PHE A 79 17.83 -1.49 9.35
N ARG A 80 18.41 -0.65 8.50
CA ARG A 80 18.46 -0.89 7.05
C ARG A 80 19.23 -2.17 6.70
N ASP A 81 20.33 -2.44 7.40
CA ASP A 81 21.14 -3.63 7.12
C ASP A 81 20.41 -4.95 7.49
N LEU A 82 19.22 -4.86 8.10
CA LEU A 82 18.32 -5.98 8.32
C LEU A 82 17.42 -6.30 7.12
N LEU A 83 17.31 -5.37 6.18
CA LEU A 83 16.44 -5.48 5.01
C LEU A 83 17.22 -6.05 3.82
N PRO A 84 16.61 -6.94 3.03
CA PRO A 84 17.18 -7.32 1.76
C PRO A 84 17.19 -6.13 0.78
N PRO A 85 17.96 -6.21 -0.32
CA PRO A 85 17.85 -5.26 -1.41
C PRO A 85 16.41 -5.15 -1.92
N PHE A 86 16.06 -3.96 -2.40
CA PHE A 86 14.75 -3.74 -3.04
C PHE A 86 14.57 -4.73 -4.21
N PRO A 87 13.36 -5.27 -4.43
CA PRO A 87 13.12 -6.16 -5.55
C PRO A 87 13.40 -5.50 -6.89
N GLU A 88 14.25 -6.14 -7.69
CA GLU A 88 14.44 -5.81 -9.11
C GLU A 88 13.47 -6.65 -9.95
N PRO A 89 12.95 -6.09 -11.06
CA PRO A 89 12.14 -6.84 -12.01
C PRO A 89 12.99 -7.88 -12.79
N PRO A 90 12.34 -8.88 -13.41
CA PRO A 90 10.91 -9.12 -13.37
C PRO A 90 10.45 -9.77 -12.05
N LEU A 91 9.28 -9.37 -11.55
CA LEU A 91 8.57 -10.08 -10.48
C LEU A 91 7.65 -11.14 -11.09
N THR A 92 7.30 -12.18 -10.35
CA THR A 92 6.35 -13.18 -10.87
C THR A 92 4.93 -12.82 -10.45
N ILE A 93 3.99 -12.79 -11.41
CA ILE A 93 2.56 -12.66 -11.10
C ILE A 93 1.76 -13.76 -11.77
N ALA A 94 0.67 -14.18 -11.14
CA ALA A 94 -0.33 -15.00 -11.80
C ALA A 94 -1.22 -14.15 -12.71
N VAL A 95 -1.69 -14.73 -13.80
CA VAL A 95 -2.58 -14.04 -14.73
C VAL A 95 -3.65 -15.00 -15.25
N SER A 96 -4.88 -14.53 -15.41
CA SER A 96 -5.88 -15.29 -16.17
C SER A 96 -5.36 -15.53 -17.59
N GLU A 97 -5.17 -16.79 -17.96
CA GLU A 97 -4.46 -17.19 -19.20
C GLU A 97 -5.04 -16.57 -20.48
N CYS A 98 -6.34 -16.26 -20.53
CA CYS A 98 -6.92 -15.57 -21.68
C CYS A 98 -6.41 -14.14 -21.91
N LEU A 99 -5.74 -13.53 -20.92
CA LEU A 99 -5.12 -12.20 -21.01
C LEU A 99 -3.75 -12.24 -21.68
N THR A 100 -3.07 -13.39 -21.75
CA THR A 100 -1.73 -13.52 -22.37
C THR A 100 -1.79 -13.69 -23.90
N GLY A 101 -2.98 -13.57 -24.49
CA GLY A 101 -3.19 -13.85 -25.92
C GLY A 101 -3.36 -15.34 -26.26
N ALA A 102 -3.30 -16.24 -25.28
CA ALA A 102 -3.58 -17.67 -25.49
C ALA A 102 -5.07 -17.89 -25.85
N PRO A 103 -5.40 -18.76 -26.83
CA PRO A 103 -6.75 -18.98 -27.32
C PRO A 103 -7.59 -19.86 -26.38
N VAL A 104 -7.63 -19.57 -25.07
CA VAL A 104 -8.25 -20.44 -24.05
C VAL A 104 -9.67 -20.00 -23.63
N ARG A 105 -10.23 -19.01 -24.30
CA ARG A 105 -11.61 -18.54 -24.04
C ARG A 105 -12.63 -19.58 -24.46
N TYR A 106 -13.85 -19.47 -23.91
CA TYR A 106 -14.96 -20.37 -24.25
C TYR A 106 -15.29 -20.36 -25.75
N ASP A 107 -15.06 -19.22 -26.42
CA ASP A 107 -15.24 -19.00 -27.86
C ASP A 107 -13.98 -19.34 -28.70
N GLY A 108 -12.90 -19.84 -28.09
CA GLY A 108 -11.64 -20.13 -28.78
C GLY A 108 -10.85 -18.89 -29.24
N GLY A 109 -11.29 -17.69 -28.87
CA GLY A 109 -10.60 -16.44 -29.20
C GLY A 109 -9.52 -16.04 -28.18
N HIS A 110 -8.71 -15.04 -28.56
CA HIS A 110 -7.79 -14.33 -27.67
C HIS A 110 -8.26 -12.89 -27.39
N ARG A 111 -7.79 -12.27 -26.29
CA ARG A 111 -7.85 -10.82 -26.06
C ARG A 111 -6.45 -10.31 -25.71
N ALA A 112 -5.62 -10.08 -26.72
CA ALA A 112 -4.36 -9.34 -26.54
C ALA A 112 -4.60 -7.88 -26.07
N SER A 113 -5.81 -7.33 -26.27
CA SER A 113 -6.18 -5.96 -25.90
C SER A 113 -6.54 -5.72 -24.43
N ALA A 114 -6.35 -6.71 -23.55
CA ALA A 114 -6.68 -6.60 -22.13
C ALA A 114 -5.45 -6.59 -21.19
N TRP A 115 -4.24 -6.60 -21.75
CA TRP A 115 -2.98 -6.41 -21.02
C TRP A 115 -2.44 -4.99 -21.28
N PRO A 116 -2.06 -4.20 -20.25
CA PRO A 116 -1.80 -2.76 -20.40
C PRO A 116 -0.55 -2.30 -21.18
N GLY A 117 0.21 -3.18 -21.84
CA GLY A 117 1.37 -2.79 -22.66
C GLY A 117 2.66 -3.54 -22.34
N ASP A 118 3.72 -3.23 -23.11
CA ASP A 118 5.04 -3.86 -23.01
C ASP A 118 5.74 -3.50 -21.69
N GLU A 119 5.42 -2.34 -21.09
CA GLU A 119 6.04 -1.87 -19.86
C GLU A 119 5.76 -2.79 -18.67
N LEU A 120 4.63 -3.50 -18.67
CA LEU A 120 4.36 -4.52 -17.65
C LEU A 120 5.06 -5.85 -17.96
N GLU A 121 5.42 -6.12 -19.21
CA GLU A 121 6.21 -7.30 -19.58
C GLU A 121 7.66 -7.15 -19.08
N ASP A 122 8.20 -5.93 -19.07
CA ASP A 122 9.50 -5.64 -18.45
C ASP A 122 9.49 -5.79 -16.92
N LEU A 123 8.33 -5.62 -16.30
CA LEU A 123 8.18 -5.71 -14.84
C LEU A 123 7.81 -7.10 -14.35
N TYR A 124 7.19 -7.92 -15.19
CA TYR A 124 6.58 -9.16 -14.76
C TYR A 124 6.85 -10.37 -15.64
N GLU A 125 7.22 -11.47 -14.99
CA GLU A 125 7.06 -12.81 -15.52
C GLU A 125 5.64 -13.31 -15.24
N LEU A 126 4.94 -13.72 -16.29
CA LEU A 126 3.53 -14.10 -16.22
C LEU A 126 3.36 -15.61 -16.04
N ARG A 127 2.64 -16.00 -14.98
CA ARG A 127 2.20 -17.37 -14.74
C ARG A 127 0.73 -17.54 -15.14
N PRO A 128 0.44 -18.06 -16.35
CA PRO A 128 -0.93 -18.19 -16.83
C PRO A 128 -1.70 -19.29 -16.07
N ILE A 129 -2.94 -18.97 -15.68
CA ILE A 129 -3.87 -19.92 -15.06
C ILE A 129 -5.25 -19.73 -15.69
N CYS A 130 -5.81 -20.80 -16.27
CA CYS A 130 -7.22 -20.88 -16.62
C CYS A 130 -7.95 -21.87 -15.69
N PRO A 131 -8.84 -21.42 -14.80
CA PRO A 131 -9.58 -22.32 -13.93
C PRO A 131 -10.57 -23.20 -14.70
N GLU A 132 -11.20 -22.70 -15.76
CA GLU A 132 -12.18 -23.46 -16.55
C GLU A 132 -11.54 -24.61 -17.34
N VAL A 133 -10.37 -24.37 -17.95
CA VAL A 133 -9.58 -25.44 -18.58
C VAL A 133 -9.03 -26.38 -17.51
N GLY A 134 -8.53 -25.82 -16.40
CA GLY A 134 -7.97 -26.59 -15.29
C GLY A 134 -8.96 -27.53 -14.60
N ILE A 135 -10.26 -27.24 -14.65
CA ILE A 135 -11.30 -28.17 -14.20
C ILE A 135 -11.71 -29.18 -15.28
N GLY A 136 -11.35 -28.97 -16.54
CA GLY A 136 -11.61 -29.89 -17.65
C GLY A 136 -12.76 -29.51 -18.59
N LEU A 137 -13.13 -28.23 -18.71
CA LEU A 137 -14.22 -27.82 -19.62
C LEU A 137 -13.85 -27.77 -21.12
N GLY A 138 -12.56 -27.86 -21.47
CA GLY A 138 -12.10 -27.83 -22.87
C GLY A 138 -12.07 -26.42 -23.51
N VAL A 139 -11.66 -26.37 -24.77
CA VAL A 139 -11.58 -25.16 -25.62
C VAL A 139 -11.92 -25.55 -27.07
N PRO A 140 -12.98 -25.00 -27.70
CA PRO A 140 -14.04 -24.16 -27.11
C PRO A 140 -14.93 -24.96 -26.14
N ARG A 141 -15.80 -24.27 -25.40
CA ARG A 141 -16.72 -24.87 -24.41
C ARG A 141 -18.01 -24.06 -24.26
N PRO A 142 -19.14 -24.69 -23.86
CA PRO A 142 -20.35 -23.94 -23.53
C PRO A 142 -20.11 -22.95 -22.38
N PRO A 143 -20.73 -21.76 -22.40
CA PRO A 143 -20.54 -20.77 -21.36
C PRO A 143 -21.20 -21.20 -20.05
N ILE A 144 -20.64 -20.73 -18.94
CA ILE A 144 -21.20 -20.86 -17.58
C ILE A 144 -21.63 -19.49 -17.06
N ARG A 145 -22.55 -19.46 -16.08
CA ARG A 145 -23.02 -18.23 -15.42
C ARG A 145 -23.12 -18.44 -13.90
N LEU A 146 -23.06 -17.35 -13.14
CA LEU A 146 -23.30 -17.40 -11.69
C LEU A 146 -24.80 -17.27 -11.41
N VAL A 147 -25.32 -18.19 -10.59
CA VAL A 147 -26.74 -18.24 -10.17
C VAL A 147 -26.86 -18.35 -8.66
N GLY A 148 -27.89 -17.71 -8.08
CA GLY A 148 -28.25 -17.80 -6.67
C GLY A 148 -27.88 -16.57 -5.86
N ALA A 149 -27.75 -16.76 -4.54
CA ALA A 149 -27.43 -15.68 -3.62
C ALA A 149 -25.95 -15.24 -3.73
N ALA A 150 -25.68 -13.95 -3.59
CA ALA A 150 -24.33 -13.38 -3.73
C ALA A 150 -23.30 -13.98 -2.76
N GLY A 151 -23.73 -14.41 -1.57
CA GLY A 151 -22.84 -15.06 -0.59
C GLY A 151 -22.53 -16.53 -0.87
N ALA A 152 -23.29 -17.17 -1.76
CA ALA A 152 -23.11 -18.59 -2.10
C ALA A 152 -23.57 -18.87 -3.54
N PRO A 153 -22.97 -18.22 -4.56
CA PRO A 153 -23.36 -18.45 -5.94
C PRO A 153 -22.92 -19.85 -6.41
N ARG A 154 -23.68 -20.38 -7.36
CA ARG A 154 -23.35 -21.60 -8.13
C ARG A 154 -22.91 -21.19 -9.54
N ALA A 155 -21.94 -21.90 -10.10
CA ALA A 155 -21.54 -21.76 -11.49
C ALA A 155 -22.16 -22.88 -12.32
N ILE A 156 -23.18 -22.55 -13.11
CA ILE A 156 -23.94 -23.52 -13.91
C ILE A 156 -23.82 -23.24 -15.40
N GLY A 157 -23.99 -24.26 -16.24
CA GLY A 157 -24.06 -24.13 -17.69
C GLY A 157 -25.19 -23.20 -18.13
N VAL A 158 -24.90 -22.36 -19.12
CA VAL A 158 -25.88 -21.45 -19.72
C VAL A 158 -26.90 -22.22 -20.57
N GLU A 159 -26.41 -23.20 -21.32
CA GLU A 159 -27.21 -24.04 -22.24
C GLU A 159 -27.78 -25.28 -21.54
N ASP A 160 -27.00 -25.88 -20.63
CA ASP A 160 -27.39 -27.04 -19.84
C ASP A 160 -27.20 -26.76 -18.34
N PRO A 161 -28.30 -26.42 -17.61
CA PRO A 161 -28.26 -26.17 -16.17
C PRO A 161 -27.85 -27.39 -15.33
N SER A 162 -27.85 -28.62 -15.89
CA SER A 162 -27.37 -29.81 -15.18
C SER A 162 -25.85 -29.83 -15.04
N VAL A 163 -25.14 -29.05 -15.87
CA VAL A 163 -23.70 -28.84 -15.77
C VAL A 163 -23.42 -27.85 -14.64
N ASP A 164 -23.24 -28.35 -13.42
CA ASP A 164 -22.77 -27.57 -12.28
C ASP A 164 -21.27 -27.79 -12.06
N VAL A 165 -20.49 -26.71 -12.13
CA VAL A 165 -19.03 -26.74 -11.95
C VAL A 165 -18.55 -26.04 -10.68
N THR A 166 -19.48 -25.69 -9.78
CA THR A 166 -19.22 -24.93 -8.55
C THR A 166 -18.11 -25.55 -7.72
N ASP A 167 -18.24 -26.83 -7.36
CA ASP A 167 -17.28 -27.52 -6.49
C ASP A 167 -15.95 -27.77 -7.20
N ARG A 168 -15.98 -28.03 -8.50
CA ARG A 168 -14.77 -28.20 -9.32
C ARG A 168 -13.94 -26.91 -9.34
N LEU A 169 -14.57 -25.75 -9.52
CA LEU A 169 -13.89 -24.44 -9.53
C LEU A 169 -13.28 -24.12 -8.16
N ARG A 170 -14.03 -24.32 -7.07
CA ARG A 170 -13.53 -24.09 -5.70
C ARG A 170 -12.39 -25.04 -5.34
N ALA A 171 -12.53 -26.33 -5.65
CA ALA A 171 -11.49 -27.32 -5.41
C ALA A 171 -10.23 -27.03 -6.22
N TYR A 172 -10.38 -26.55 -7.46
CA TYR A 172 -9.24 -26.16 -8.29
C TYR A 172 -8.50 -24.94 -7.73
N ALA A 173 -9.21 -23.94 -7.17
CA ALA A 173 -8.57 -22.84 -6.47
C ALA A 173 -7.69 -23.34 -5.31
N GLY A 174 -8.23 -24.24 -4.48
CA GLY A 174 -7.47 -24.87 -3.39
C GLY A 174 -6.20 -25.59 -3.86
N LYS A 175 -6.27 -26.31 -5.00
CA LYS A 175 -5.11 -26.98 -5.61
C LYS A 175 -4.05 -26.02 -6.12
N ARG A 176 -4.43 -24.80 -6.53
CA ARG A 176 -3.52 -23.78 -7.07
C ARG A 176 -2.95 -22.85 -6.01
N LEU A 177 -3.44 -22.86 -4.77
CA LEU A 177 -2.91 -22.01 -3.69
C LEU A 177 -1.41 -22.17 -3.43
N PRO A 178 -0.82 -23.38 -3.46
CA PRO A 178 0.64 -23.56 -3.33
C PRO A 178 1.41 -22.93 -4.51
N ASP A 179 0.84 -22.96 -5.71
CA ASP A 179 1.41 -22.34 -6.91
C ASP A 179 1.40 -20.80 -6.83
N LEU A 180 0.94 -20.20 -5.72
CA LEU A 180 0.93 -18.77 -5.47
C LEU A 180 1.84 -18.36 -4.30
N ASP A 181 2.67 -19.27 -3.76
CA ASP A 181 3.59 -18.96 -2.65
C ASP A 181 4.77 -18.06 -3.07
N ASP A 182 5.15 -18.10 -4.34
CA ASP A 182 6.26 -17.36 -4.92
C ASP A 182 5.81 -16.26 -5.90
N VAL A 183 4.51 -16.01 -6.01
CA VAL A 183 3.97 -14.90 -6.83
C VAL A 183 3.72 -13.66 -5.97
N ASP A 184 3.83 -12.51 -6.62
CA ASP A 184 3.73 -11.20 -5.98
C ASP A 184 2.46 -10.42 -6.35
N GLY A 185 1.60 -11.02 -7.18
CA GLY A 185 0.27 -10.52 -7.52
C GLY A 185 -0.53 -11.50 -8.40
N TYR A 186 -1.80 -11.17 -8.63
CA TYR A 186 -2.67 -11.89 -9.56
C TYR A 186 -3.53 -10.90 -10.37
N VAL A 187 -3.44 -10.96 -11.70
CA VAL A 187 -4.36 -10.23 -12.61
C VAL A 187 -5.44 -11.16 -13.17
N PHE A 188 -6.69 -10.88 -12.83
CA PHE A 188 -7.83 -11.69 -13.25
C PHE A 188 -8.52 -11.15 -14.49
N LYS A 189 -9.18 -12.04 -15.24
CA LYS A 189 -10.09 -11.63 -16.31
C LYS A 189 -11.41 -11.12 -15.72
N ALA A 190 -11.59 -9.80 -15.80
CA ALA A 190 -12.81 -9.11 -15.38
C ALA A 190 -14.08 -9.75 -15.95
N ARG A 191 -15.15 -9.72 -15.14
CA ARG A 191 -16.51 -10.20 -15.45
C ARG A 191 -16.64 -11.71 -15.73
N SER A 192 -15.57 -12.50 -15.54
CA SER A 192 -15.64 -13.95 -15.70
C SER A 192 -16.34 -14.60 -14.49
N PRO A 193 -17.25 -15.58 -14.69
CA PRO A 193 -17.87 -16.36 -13.61
C PRO A 193 -16.87 -17.23 -12.83
N SER A 194 -15.67 -17.47 -13.39
CA SER A 194 -14.59 -18.16 -12.68
C SER A 194 -13.58 -17.16 -12.09
N CYS A 195 -13.14 -16.18 -12.88
CA CYS A 195 -11.99 -15.33 -12.54
C CYS A 195 -12.32 -13.90 -12.08
N GLY A 196 -13.45 -13.30 -12.46
CA GLY A 196 -13.65 -11.86 -12.24
C GLY A 196 -13.69 -11.51 -10.74
N LEU A 197 -12.93 -10.51 -10.31
CA LEU A 197 -12.92 -10.10 -8.89
C LEU A 197 -14.22 -9.38 -8.52
N GLU A 198 -14.68 -8.49 -9.40
CA GLU A 198 -15.84 -7.65 -9.16
C GLU A 198 -16.76 -7.55 -10.38
N GLY A 199 -18.00 -7.11 -10.15
CA GLY A 199 -18.94 -6.80 -11.23
C GLY A 199 -19.34 -8.01 -12.08
N VAL A 200 -19.14 -9.24 -11.61
CA VAL A 200 -19.54 -10.44 -12.35
C VAL A 200 -21.07 -10.56 -12.36
N ALA A 201 -21.63 -10.88 -13.51
CA ALA A 201 -23.07 -11.08 -13.67
C ALA A 201 -23.54 -12.24 -12.77
N LEU A 202 -24.40 -11.92 -11.80
CA LEU A 202 -25.05 -12.87 -10.91
C LEU A 202 -26.55 -12.84 -11.16
N HIS A 203 -27.11 -14.00 -11.50
CA HIS A 203 -28.54 -14.18 -11.69
C HIS A 203 -29.16 -14.74 -10.40
N PRO A 204 -30.12 -14.06 -9.75
CA PRO A 204 -30.78 -14.62 -8.56
C PRO A 204 -31.46 -15.96 -8.84
N GLU A 205 -32.06 -16.08 -10.04
CA GLU A 205 -32.70 -17.27 -10.58
C GLU A 205 -32.09 -17.59 -11.96
N PRO A 206 -32.05 -18.86 -12.42
CA PRO A 206 -31.39 -19.24 -13.69
C PRO A 206 -31.80 -18.40 -14.90
N ASP A 207 -33.09 -18.08 -15.01
CA ASP A 207 -33.70 -17.30 -16.10
C ASP A 207 -33.98 -15.84 -15.74
N GLY A 208 -33.54 -15.40 -14.55
CA GLY A 208 -33.77 -14.05 -14.04
C GLY A 208 -32.78 -13.01 -14.57
N PRO A 209 -33.09 -11.70 -14.41
CA PRO A 209 -32.17 -10.64 -14.77
C PRO A 209 -30.90 -10.71 -13.92
N ALA A 210 -29.74 -10.49 -14.56
CA ALA A 210 -28.47 -10.43 -13.87
C ALA A 210 -28.25 -9.09 -13.16
N ALA A 211 -27.57 -9.12 -12.03
CA ALA A 211 -26.97 -7.94 -11.41
C ALA A 211 -25.43 -8.09 -11.39
N PRO A 212 -24.65 -7.01 -11.63
CA PRO A 212 -23.19 -7.04 -11.58
C PRO A 212 -22.70 -7.02 -10.12
N LYS A 213 -23.05 -8.05 -9.36
CA LYS A 213 -22.81 -8.17 -7.91
C LYS A 213 -22.04 -9.42 -7.52
N GLY A 214 -21.68 -10.25 -8.50
CA GLY A 214 -20.94 -11.48 -8.27
C GLY A 214 -19.43 -11.27 -8.26
N THR A 215 -18.76 -12.26 -7.69
CA THR A 215 -17.32 -12.51 -7.82
C THR A 215 -17.15 -13.92 -8.35
N GLY A 216 -16.19 -14.12 -9.24
CA GLY A 216 -15.89 -15.41 -9.83
C GLY A 216 -15.46 -16.42 -8.75
N LEU A 217 -15.93 -17.67 -8.86
CA LEU A 217 -15.74 -18.66 -7.79
C LEU A 217 -14.28 -18.96 -7.48
N PHE A 218 -13.41 -19.02 -8.50
CA PHE A 218 -11.99 -19.25 -8.29
C PHE A 218 -11.33 -18.02 -7.64
N ALA A 219 -11.63 -16.83 -8.15
CA ALA A 219 -11.07 -15.59 -7.61
C ALA A 219 -11.48 -15.32 -6.16
N ALA A 220 -12.74 -15.63 -5.79
CA ALA A 220 -13.22 -15.53 -4.42
C ALA A 220 -12.40 -16.42 -3.45
N GLU A 221 -12.08 -17.65 -3.85
CA GLU A 221 -11.26 -18.55 -3.03
C GLU A 221 -9.82 -18.07 -2.90
N ILE A 222 -9.21 -17.56 -3.98
CA ILE A 222 -7.86 -16.97 -3.93
C ILE A 222 -7.84 -15.74 -3.01
N ALA A 223 -8.79 -14.82 -3.15
CA ALA A 223 -8.88 -13.62 -2.33
C ALA A 223 -9.07 -13.93 -0.84
N ARG A 224 -9.89 -14.95 -0.53
CA ARG A 224 -10.11 -15.42 0.85
C ARG A 224 -8.85 -16.04 1.46
N ALA A 225 -8.12 -16.84 0.69
CA ALA A 225 -6.94 -17.56 1.17
C ALA A 225 -5.68 -16.67 1.22
N ARG A 226 -5.58 -15.66 0.34
CA ARG A 226 -4.42 -14.76 0.21
C ARG A 226 -4.87 -13.29 0.30
N PRO A 227 -5.41 -12.83 1.44
CA PRO A 227 -5.97 -11.48 1.58
C PRO A 227 -4.93 -10.34 1.49
N ALA A 228 -3.64 -10.67 1.49
CA ALA A 228 -2.54 -9.72 1.32
C ALA A 228 -1.87 -9.80 -0.05
N LEU A 229 -2.26 -10.76 -0.90
CA LEU A 229 -1.74 -10.84 -2.26
C LEU A 229 -2.38 -9.71 -3.08
N PRO A 230 -1.61 -8.91 -3.83
CA PRO A 230 -2.17 -7.89 -4.72
C PRO A 230 -3.01 -8.53 -5.82
N LEU A 231 -4.32 -8.31 -5.78
CA LEU A 231 -5.27 -8.77 -6.79
C LEU A 231 -5.80 -7.58 -7.58
N GLU A 232 -6.01 -7.76 -8.89
CA GLU A 232 -6.64 -6.75 -9.75
C GLU A 232 -7.36 -7.40 -10.94
N ASP A 233 -8.42 -6.76 -11.43
CA ASP A 233 -9.05 -7.13 -12.70
C ASP A 233 -8.30 -6.44 -13.85
N GLY A 234 -7.92 -7.17 -14.90
CA GLY A 234 -7.07 -6.64 -15.98
C GLY A 234 -7.64 -5.40 -16.70
N GLU A 235 -8.96 -5.23 -16.72
CA GLU A 235 -9.61 -4.02 -17.27
C GLU A 235 -9.34 -2.77 -16.43
N ASN A 236 -9.11 -2.90 -15.12
CA ASN A 236 -8.79 -1.79 -14.24
C ASN A 236 -7.36 -1.28 -14.43
N LEU A 237 -6.44 -2.12 -14.92
CA LEU A 237 -5.05 -1.74 -15.11
C LEU A 237 -4.83 -0.71 -16.24
N PHE A 238 -5.86 -0.40 -17.03
CA PHE A 238 -5.84 0.73 -17.97
C PHE A 238 -6.10 2.08 -17.28
N GLU A 239 -6.57 2.08 -16.03
CA GLU A 239 -6.73 3.30 -15.24
C GLU A 239 -5.41 3.61 -14.51
N PRO A 240 -4.78 4.78 -14.74
CA PRO A 240 -3.45 5.09 -14.21
C PRO A 240 -3.29 4.87 -12.70
N GLY A 241 -4.29 5.27 -11.91
CA GLY A 241 -4.23 5.10 -10.45
C GLY A 241 -4.36 3.65 -9.98
N ALA A 242 -5.09 2.81 -10.71
CA ALA A 242 -5.19 1.37 -10.39
C ALA A 242 -3.90 0.64 -10.80
N LEU A 243 -3.34 0.98 -11.97
CA LEU A 243 -2.03 0.50 -12.40
C LEU A 243 -0.93 0.84 -11.40
N GLU A 244 -0.83 2.11 -10.99
CA GLU A 244 0.15 2.55 -9.99
C GLU A 244 -0.03 1.80 -8.66
N SER A 245 -1.28 1.65 -8.18
CA SER A 245 -1.56 0.90 -6.96
C SER A 245 -1.15 -0.57 -7.10
N PHE A 246 -1.50 -1.24 -8.19
CA PHE A 246 -1.16 -2.64 -8.42
C PHE A 246 0.35 -2.84 -8.48
N VAL A 247 1.07 -2.07 -9.30
CA VAL A 247 2.53 -2.12 -9.39
C VAL A 247 3.16 -1.88 -8.02
N THR A 248 2.74 -0.84 -7.32
CA THR A 248 3.22 -0.54 -5.97
C THR A 248 3.02 -1.71 -5.01
N ARG A 249 1.81 -2.29 -4.97
CA ARG A 249 1.48 -3.40 -4.07
C ARG A 249 2.30 -4.66 -4.40
N THR A 250 2.53 -4.98 -5.68
CA THR A 250 3.35 -6.15 -6.06
C THR A 250 4.81 -6.02 -5.62
N PHE A 251 5.44 -4.85 -5.80
CA PHE A 251 6.81 -4.61 -5.34
C PHE A 251 6.92 -4.62 -3.82
N VAL A 252 5.93 -4.04 -3.11
CA VAL A 252 5.88 -4.11 -1.65
C VAL A 252 5.67 -5.55 -1.16
N HIS A 253 4.85 -6.35 -1.86
CA HIS A 253 4.64 -7.76 -1.54
C HIS A 253 5.92 -8.58 -1.74
N ALA A 254 6.59 -8.40 -2.88
CA ALA A 254 7.88 -9.03 -3.16
C ALA A 254 8.92 -8.68 -2.09
N PHE A 255 8.98 -7.40 -1.69
CA PHE A 255 9.90 -6.97 -0.65
C PHE A 255 9.55 -7.60 0.71
N TRP A 256 8.26 -7.69 1.04
CA TRP A 256 7.80 -8.35 2.25
C TRP A 256 8.19 -9.83 2.28
N ARG A 257 7.94 -10.54 1.18
CA ARG A 257 8.29 -11.96 1.02
C ARG A 257 9.79 -12.18 1.23
N ARG A 258 10.64 -11.34 0.62
CA ARG A 258 12.09 -11.39 0.83
C ARG A 258 12.49 -11.08 2.28
N THR A 259 11.86 -10.07 2.89
CA THR A 259 12.16 -9.65 4.27
C THR A 259 11.79 -10.74 5.29
N THR A 260 10.73 -11.49 5.01
CA THR A 260 10.18 -12.51 5.93
C THR A 260 10.64 -13.94 5.63
N ALA A 261 11.41 -14.16 4.55
CA ALA A 261 11.84 -15.48 4.11
C ALA A 261 12.62 -16.27 5.19
N ALA A 262 13.37 -15.58 6.05
CA ALA A 262 14.13 -16.17 7.16
C ALA A 262 13.45 -15.99 8.53
N GLY A 263 12.16 -15.64 8.55
CA GLY A 263 11.41 -15.25 9.74
C GLY A 263 11.34 -13.73 9.93
N ILE A 264 10.36 -13.30 10.74
CA ILE A 264 10.13 -11.88 11.05
C ILE A 264 10.32 -11.63 12.55
N ASP A 265 11.05 -10.58 12.88
CA ASP A 265 11.21 -10.08 14.24
C ASP A 265 10.86 -8.58 14.32
N ALA A 266 10.74 -8.06 15.55
CA ALA A 266 10.34 -6.68 15.76
C ALA A 266 11.29 -5.67 15.06
N PRO A 267 12.63 -5.84 15.13
CA PRO A 267 13.57 -5.04 14.34
C PRO A 267 13.28 -5.01 12.84
N ARG A 268 13.12 -6.16 12.18
CA ARG A 268 12.83 -6.23 10.74
C ARG A 268 11.47 -5.62 10.40
N LEU A 269 10.45 -5.82 11.22
CA LEU A 269 9.12 -5.25 11.00
C LEU A 269 9.14 -3.71 11.04
N ILE A 270 9.85 -3.15 12.02
CA ILE A 270 10.07 -1.71 12.14
C ILE A 270 10.88 -1.17 10.96
N ALA A 271 11.95 -1.87 10.57
CA ALA A 271 12.79 -1.50 9.44
C ALA A 271 11.97 -1.46 8.14
N PHE A 272 11.18 -2.50 7.90
CA PHE A 272 10.29 -2.61 6.74
C PHE A 272 9.28 -1.47 6.71
N HIS A 273 8.61 -1.20 7.83
CA HIS A 273 7.67 -0.08 7.90
C HIS A 273 8.36 1.25 7.64
N SER A 274 9.53 1.46 8.23
CA SER A 274 10.31 2.70 8.07
C SER A 274 10.71 2.96 6.62
N ALA A 275 10.91 1.92 5.82
CA ALA A 275 11.20 2.02 4.39
C ALA A 275 9.94 2.31 3.54
N CYS A 276 8.78 1.81 3.97
CA CYS A 276 7.49 1.95 3.28
C CYS A 276 6.67 3.17 3.73
N LYS A 277 7.05 3.86 4.80
CA LYS A 277 6.18 4.82 5.51
C LYS A 277 5.66 5.96 4.61
N TYR A 278 6.51 6.51 3.74
CA TYR A 278 6.14 7.58 2.81
C TYR A 278 5.31 7.07 1.65
N LEU A 279 5.49 5.82 1.26
CA LEU A 279 4.65 5.17 0.26
C LEU A 279 3.22 5.05 0.79
N VAL A 280 3.04 4.53 2.01
CA VAL A 280 1.70 4.47 2.62
C VAL A 280 1.11 5.87 2.82
N MET A 281 1.92 6.85 3.22
CA MET A 281 1.46 8.22 3.40
C MET A 281 0.95 8.86 2.10
N ALA A 282 1.56 8.54 0.95
CA ALA A 282 1.10 9.00 -0.35
C ALA A 282 -0.28 8.43 -0.73
N HIS A 283 -0.57 7.19 -0.31
CA HIS A 283 -1.82 6.50 -0.63
C HIS A 283 -2.94 6.77 0.40
N ASP A 284 -2.66 6.62 1.70
CA ASP A 284 -3.61 6.83 2.79
C ASP A 284 -2.91 7.28 4.09
N VAL A 285 -3.02 8.58 4.40
CA VAL A 285 -2.50 9.18 5.66
C VAL A 285 -3.13 8.53 6.91
N SER A 286 -4.39 8.09 6.82
CA SER A 286 -5.05 7.38 7.92
C SER A 286 -4.47 5.98 8.09
N ALA A 287 -4.16 5.26 7.01
CA ALA A 287 -3.44 3.98 7.06
C ALA A 287 -2.06 4.16 7.67
N TYR A 288 -1.31 5.15 7.22
CA TYR A 288 0.01 5.50 7.76
C TYR A 288 -0.04 5.64 9.29
N ARG A 289 -0.99 6.42 9.82
CA ARG A 289 -1.15 6.60 11.28
C ARG A 289 -1.59 5.32 11.99
N ARG A 290 -2.50 4.53 11.39
CA ARG A 290 -2.95 3.24 11.95
C ARG A 290 -1.80 2.24 12.04
N LEU A 291 -1.03 2.08 10.97
CA LEU A 291 0.11 1.17 10.90
C LEU A 291 1.18 1.55 11.91
N GLY A 292 1.53 2.83 12.02
CA GLY A 292 2.44 3.25 13.05
C GLY A 292 1.94 2.83 14.44
N ARG A 293 0.67 3.10 14.78
CA ARG A 293 0.10 2.71 16.09
C ARG A 293 0.14 1.20 16.33
N LEU A 294 -0.07 0.39 15.29
CA LEU A 294 0.04 -1.06 15.39
C LEU A 294 1.46 -1.50 15.78
N LEU A 295 2.49 -0.73 15.40
CA LEU A 295 3.90 -1.02 15.70
C LEU A 295 4.40 -0.36 17.00
N ALA A 296 3.55 0.35 17.73
CA ALA A 296 3.91 1.03 18.97
C ALA A 296 4.29 0.05 20.10
N ASP A 297 3.71 -1.14 20.08
CA ASP A 297 3.99 -2.21 21.04
C ASP A 297 4.15 -3.53 20.30
N LEU A 298 5.36 -4.09 20.35
CA LEU A 298 5.74 -5.36 19.75
C LEU A 298 6.21 -6.37 20.81
N SER A 299 5.76 -6.21 22.06
CA SER A 299 6.11 -7.13 23.16
C SER A 299 5.42 -8.49 23.10
N GLY A 300 4.36 -8.61 22.29
CA GLY A 300 3.60 -9.85 22.09
C GLY A 300 4.10 -10.72 20.92
N ASP A 301 3.17 -11.47 20.32
CA ASP A 301 3.44 -12.29 19.14
C ASP A 301 3.70 -11.40 17.90
N VAL A 302 4.98 -11.31 17.53
CA VAL A 302 5.44 -10.51 16.40
C VAL A 302 4.95 -11.08 15.06
N GLU A 303 4.82 -12.39 14.91
CA GLU A 303 4.34 -13.01 13.67
C GLU A 303 2.85 -12.73 13.45
N ALA A 304 2.05 -12.81 14.51
CA ALA A 304 0.65 -12.41 14.44
C ALA A 304 0.50 -10.92 14.10
N THR A 305 1.32 -10.07 14.71
CA THR A 305 1.33 -8.62 14.44
C THR A 305 1.77 -8.32 13.01
N ALA A 306 2.78 -9.03 12.51
CA ALA A 306 3.29 -8.93 11.14
C ALA A 306 2.20 -9.28 10.11
N ARG A 307 1.42 -10.34 10.34
CA ARG A 307 0.28 -10.70 9.47
C ARG A 307 -0.81 -9.63 9.45
N GLN A 308 -1.16 -9.09 10.62
CA GLN A 308 -2.12 -7.98 10.71
C GLN A 308 -1.60 -6.71 10.02
N TYR A 309 -0.32 -6.41 10.22
CA TYR A 309 0.37 -5.28 9.60
C TYR A 309 0.35 -5.38 8.08
N LEU A 310 0.73 -6.52 7.50
CA LEU A 310 0.77 -6.71 6.06
C LEU A 310 -0.63 -6.51 5.43
N GLY A 311 -1.66 -7.13 6.01
CA GLY A 311 -3.03 -6.96 5.50
C GLY A 311 -3.51 -5.51 5.59
N ALA A 312 -3.17 -4.79 6.67
CA ALA A 312 -3.51 -3.37 6.80
C ALA A 312 -2.70 -2.47 5.85
N LEU A 313 -1.45 -2.83 5.56
CA LEU A 313 -0.58 -2.15 4.62
C LEU A 313 -1.12 -2.27 3.19
N MET A 314 -1.44 -3.48 2.75
CA MET A 314 -1.95 -3.73 1.40
C MET A 314 -3.26 -2.99 1.15
N ARG A 315 -4.19 -3.02 2.11
CA ARG A 315 -5.42 -2.21 2.05
C ARG A 315 -5.16 -0.70 2.02
N GLY A 316 -4.12 -0.23 2.71
CA GLY A 316 -3.74 1.18 2.65
C GLY A 316 -3.22 1.59 1.26
N LEU A 317 -2.50 0.68 0.59
CA LEU A 317 -1.93 0.89 -0.74
C LEU A 317 -2.93 0.71 -1.89
N GLU A 318 -4.11 0.14 -1.63
CA GLU A 318 -5.24 0.11 -2.59
C GLU A 318 -5.79 1.53 -2.87
N ALA A 319 -5.65 2.45 -1.92
CA ALA A 319 -6.05 3.83 -2.12
C ALA A 319 -5.22 4.48 -3.24
N ARG A 320 -5.87 5.20 -4.15
CA ARG A 320 -5.20 5.88 -5.27
C ARG A 320 -4.52 7.16 -4.73
N PRO A 321 -3.20 7.32 -4.91
CA PRO A 321 -2.54 8.54 -4.49
C PRO A 321 -2.97 9.70 -5.40
N THR A 322 -2.84 10.91 -4.89
CA THR A 322 -3.24 12.15 -5.57
C THR A 322 -2.03 13.07 -5.72
N ARG A 323 -2.08 14.04 -6.64
CA ARG A 323 -1.03 15.06 -6.76
C ARG A 323 -0.73 15.75 -5.42
N ASN A 324 -1.76 16.03 -4.63
CA ASN A 324 -1.61 16.65 -3.31
C ASN A 324 -0.90 15.73 -2.31
N SER A 325 -1.24 14.44 -2.28
CA SER A 325 -0.60 13.50 -1.35
C SER A 325 0.85 13.21 -1.74
N HIS A 326 1.16 13.08 -3.03
CA HIS A 326 2.54 13.01 -3.53
C HIS A 326 3.32 14.28 -3.17
N THR A 327 2.74 15.47 -3.42
CA THR A 327 3.38 16.76 -3.09
C THR A 327 3.74 16.81 -1.60
N ASN A 328 2.81 16.42 -0.73
CA ASN A 328 3.04 16.38 0.71
C ASN A 328 4.25 15.48 1.06
N VAL A 329 4.28 14.26 0.52
CA VAL A 329 5.40 13.32 0.73
C VAL A 329 6.72 13.86 0.21
N LEU A 330 6.74 14.43 -1.00
CA LEU A 330 7.93 15.03 -1.60
C LEU A 330 8.47 16.18 -0.74
N GLN A 331 7.61 17.04 -0.19
CA GLN A 331 8.01 18.12 0.73
C GLN A 331 8.58 17.57 2.04
N HIS A 332 8.01 16.49 2.60
CA HIS A 332 8.60 15.81 3.75
C HIS A 332 10.00 15.27 3.44
N LEU A 333 10.21 14.65 2.28
CA LEU A 333 11.51 14.14 1.85
C LEU A 333 12.52 15.27 1.56
N GLN A 334 12.07 16.39 0.99
CA GLN A 334 12.91 17.58 0.79
C GLN A 334 13.45 18.13 2.12
N GLY A 335 12.72 17.94 3.24
CA GLY A 335 13.16 18.33 4.58
C GLY A 335 14.51 17.74 4.99
N TYR A 336 14.92 16.59 4.46
CA TYR A 336 16.21 15.97 4.74
C TYR A 336 17.40 16.69 4.10
N LEU A 337 17.17 17.58 3.14
CA LEU A 337 18.22 18.35 2.46
C LEU A 337 18.62 19.63 3.22
N LYS A 338 17.84 20.04 4.23
CA LYS A 338 17.87 21.39 4.83
C LYS A 338 19.27 21.85 5.24
N ASP A 339 20.04 20.96 5.87
CA ASP A 339 21.32 21.28 6.50
C ASP A 339 22.54 20.77 5.70
N THR A 340 22.29 19.99 4.64
CA THR A 340 23.32 19.29 3.86
C THR A 340 23.44 19.78 2.41
N THR A 341 22.50 20.61 1.95
CA THR A 341 22.39 21.01 0.54
C THR A 341 22.25 22.52 0.40
N ALA A 342 22.89 23.09 -0.63
CA ALA A 342 22.90 24.53 -0.86
C ALA A 342 21.47 25.08 -1.01
N ALA A 343 21.24 26.30 -0.52
CA ALA A 343 19.91 26.91 -0.55
C ALA A 343 19.37 27.08 -1.98
N SER A 344 20.24 27.31 -2.97
CA SER A 344 19.88 27.35 -4.39
C SER A 344 19.35 26.02 -4.90
N GLU A 345 20.05 24.92 -4.61
CA GLU A 345 19.67 23.58 -5.05
C GLU A 345 18.38 23.11 -4.38
N ARG A 346 18.20 23.41 -3.08
CA ARG A 346 16.94 23.15 -2.38
C ARG A 346 15.76 23.90 -3.00
N ARG A 347 15.97 25.13 -3.47
CA ARG A 347 14.94 25.89 -4.19
C ARG A 347 14.61 25.25 -5.54
N THR A 348 15.58 24.67 -6.25
CA THR A 348 15.33 23.93 -7.49
C THR A 348 14.41 22.73 -7.24
N VAL A 349 14.71 21.91 -6.23
CA VAL A 349 13.85 20.78 -5.83
C VAL A 349 12.45 21.27 -5.43
N GLY A 350 12.38 22.35 -4.64
CA GLY A 350 11.09 22.93 -4.24
C GLY A 350 10.27 23.39 -5.44
N ALA A 351 10.91 24.06 -6.40
CA ALA A 351 10.24 24.51 -7.62
C ALA A 351 9.72 23.35 -8.46
N SER A 352 10.46 22.24 -8.60
CA SER A 352 9.96 21.08 -9.35
C SER A 352 8.78 20.40 -8.66
N ILE A 353 8.76 20.34 -7.32
CA ILE A 353 7.60 19.85 -6.56
C ILE A 353 6.36 20.73 -6.79
N GLU A 354 6.51 22.05 -6.75
CA GLU A 354 5.41 22.99 -6.97
C GLU A 354 4.86 22.88 -8.41
N ARG A 355 5.73 22.81 -9.43
CA ARG A 355 5.31 22.57 -10.82
C ARG A 355 4.55 21.26 -10.98
N TYR A 356 4.95 20.20 -10.27
CA TYR A 356 4.19 18.95 -10.27
C TYR A 356 2.83 19.11 -9.59
N ARG A 357 2.76 19.80 -8.45
CA ARG A 357 1.50 20.08 -7.75
C ARG A 357 0.51 20.81 -8.66
N ASP A 358 1.01 21.80 -9.39
CA ASP A 358 0.21 22.68 -10.25
C ASP A 358 -0.10 22.04 -11.62
N GLY A 359 0.39 20.83 -11.89
CA GLY A 359 0.05 20.06 -13.10
C GLY A 359 0.98 20.28 -14.30
N GLU A 360 2.01 21.10 -14.16
CA GLU A 360 2.91 21.51 -15.25
C GLU A 360 3.92 20.41 -15.63
N THR A 361 4.25 19.53 -14.68
CA THR A 361 5.19 18.43 -14.89
C THR A 361 4.64 17.10 -14.35
N ALA A 362 5.25 16.01 -14.79
CA ALA A 362 4.97 14.67 -14.32
C ALA A 362 5.73 14.35 -13.01
N LEU A 363 5.28 13.33 -12.27
CA LEU A 363 5.81 13.01 -10.93
C LEU A 363 7.30 12.61 -10.96
N GLU A 364 7.76 12.07 -12.08
CA GLU A 364 9.13 11.61 -12.31
C GLU A 364 10.13 12.76 -12.17
N THR A 365 9.73 13.99 -12.51
CA THR A 365 10.60 15.17 -12.44
C THR A 365 11.03 15.48 -11.00
N PRO A 366 10.12 15.77 -10.06
CA PRO A 366 10.52 16.01 -8.67
C PRO A 366 11.10 14.77 -7.98
N LEU A 367 10.71 13.54 -8.38
CA LEU A 367 11.34 12.32 -7.87
C LEU A 367 12.83 12.24 -8.23
N HIS A 368 13.18 12.45 -9.50
CA HIS A 368 14.55 12.42 -9.97
C HIS A 368 15.41 13.48 -9.29
N ASP A 369 14.90 14.72 -9.20
CA ASP A 369 15.56 15.83 -8.52
C ASP A 369 15.84 15.49 -7.04
N LEU A 370 14.86 14.92 -6.34
CA LEU A 370 15.01 14.48 -4.95
C LEU A 370 16.03 13.35 -4.81
N GLN A 371 15.94 12.30 -5.62
CA GLN A 371 16.87 11.17 -5.59
C GLN A 371 18.31 11.64 -5.78
N LEU A 372 18.55 12.49 -6.79
CA LEU A 372 19.87 13.03 -7.07
C LEU A 372 20.42 13.78 -5.85
N ARG A 373 19.64 14.70 -5.28
CA ARG A 373 20.09 15.54 -4.17
C ARG A 373 20.23 14.79 -2.86
N LEU A 374 19.34 13.83 -2.58
CA LEU A 374 19.46 12.98 -1.39
C LEU A 374 20.71 12.10 -1.47
N ARG A 375 21.06 11.59 -2.66
CA ARG A 375 22.28 10.82 -2.89
C ARG A 375 23.53 11.69 -2.69
N GLU A 376 23.58 12.86 -3.31
CA GLU A 376 24.72 13.79 -3.18
C GLU A 376 24.92 14.28 -1.74
N ALA A 377 23.82 14.52 -1.02
CA ALA A 377 23.84 14.90 0.39
C ALA A 377 24.23 13.76 1.34
N GLY A 378 24.33 12.52 0.85
CA GLY A 378 24.53 11.34 1.70
C GLY A 378 23.37 11.07 2.65
N ALA A 379 22.17 11.59 2.37
CA ALA A 379 20.97 11.44 3.19
C ALA A 379 20.33 10.05 3.01
N ARG A 380 21.10 9.00 3.35
CA ARG A 380 20.81 7.59 3.04
C ARG A 380 19.43 7.15 3.49
N TYR A 381 19.03 7.51 4.72
CA TYR A 381 17.71 7.15 5.23
C TYR A 381 16.55 7.59 4.33
N ALA A 382 16.62 8.82 3.83
CA ALA A 382 15.59 9.38 2.95
C ALA A 382 15.74 8.88 1.52
N PHE A 383 16.98 8.70 1.05
CA PHE A 383 17.26 8.13 -0.27
C PHE A 383 16.70 6.71 -0.38
N ASP A 384 16.86 5.86 0.64
CA ASP A 384 16.44 4.45 0.62
C ASP A 384 14.91 4.27 0.81
N GLN A 385 14.13 5.36 0.87
CA GLN A 385 12.67 5.28 1.01
C GLN A 385 12.03 4.70 -0.25
N TYR A 386 11.11 3.76 -0.06
CA TYR A 386 10.56 2.96 -1.16
C TYR A 386 9.71 3.77 -2.12
N TYR A 387 9.11 4.83 -1.59
CA TYR A 387 8.43 5.85 -2.38
C TYR A 387 9.28 6.39 -3.53
N LEU A 388 10.61 6.45 -3.38
CA LEU A 388 11.51 6.93 -4.42
C LEU A 388 11.88 5.85 -5.45
N HIS A 389 11.72 4.56 -5.14
CA HIS A 389 12.30 3.47 -5.95
C HIS A 389 11.29 2.53 -6.59
N VAL A 390 10.03 2.53 -6.15
CA VAL A 390 8.96 1.76 -6.81
C VAL A 390 8.84 2.22 -8.27
N PRO A 391 8.85 1.30 -9.24
CA PRO A 391 8.71 1.65 -10.66
C PRO A 391 7.47 2.49 -10.93
N ARG A 392 7.62 3.48 -11.82
CA ARG A 392 6.53 4.31 -12.32
C ARG A 392 6.20 3.84 -13.73
N VAL A 393 4.96 3.40 -13.92
CA VAL A 393 4.47 2.90 -15.20
C VAL A 393 3.47 3.92 -15.71
N ALA A 394 3.71 4.42 -16.92
CA ALA A 394 2.73 5.20 -17.64
C ALA A 394 1.75 4.24 -18.33
N VAL A 395 0.46 4.58 -18.33
CA VAL A 395 -0.50 3.87 -19.19
C VAL A 395 -0.20 4.28 -20.63
N VAL A 396 0.35 3.37 -21.42
CA VAL A 396 0.46 3.56 -22.87
C VAL A 396 -0.77 2.95 -23.52
N HIS A 397 -1.70 3.79 -23.96
CA HIS A 397 -2.82 3.32 -24.76
C HIS A 397 -2.29 2.83 -26.11
N ARG A 398 -2.22 1.51 -26.32
CA ARG A 398 -2.16 0.98 -27.69
C ARG A 398 -3.45 1.39 -28.38
N ALA A 399 -3.34 2.27 -29.38
CA ALA A 399 -4.45 2.52 -30.30
C ALA A 399 -4.86 1.17 -30.90
N LEU A 400 -6.14 0.81 -30.69
CA LEU A 400 -6.75 -0.43 -31.15
C LEU A 400 -6.67 -0.60 -32.66
#